data_AF-M7T531-F1
#
_entry.id   AF-M7T531-F1
#
_cell.length_a   1.000
_cell.length_b   1.000
_cell.length_c   1.000
_cell.angle_alpha   90.00
_cell.angle_beta   90.00
_cell.angle_gamma   90.00
#
_symmetry.space_group_name_H-M   'P 1'
#
loop_
_entity.id
_entity.type
_entity.pdbx_description
1 polymer ?
#
loop_
_entity_poly.entity_id
_entity_poly.type
_entity_poly.pdbx_seq_one_letter_code
_entity_poly.pdbx_strand_id
1 'polypeptide(L)'
;MVPNNGPGPDPQYAYPYRERIIPSWAAGLLAVALPAAVILVLQALRVIRSFWDADAALFGVATAVLAASAFQVVLKWAVGGLRPHFYDRCRPDVSLASSGTGTGTGTGGGGGGGGGTGYQGIMYTTAICTRGHWGLAAGDSSSSDSDLRDAVASFPSGHAASVFAGMLFLALYLNAKFKVFGPRAVPAAAWGLGLLVLLPLLAACLVCASLVVDHSHHGRDLVAGAAIGMRK
;
A
#
# COMPACT_ATOMS: atom_id res chain seq x y z
N MET A 1 -25.69 -15.33 22.03
CA MET A 1 -25.14 -14.18 22.77
C MET A 1 -23.93 -14.70 23.55
N VAL A 2 -22.72 -14.48 23.04
CA VAL A 2 -21.48 -14.96 23.69
C VAL A 2 -21.12 -13.97 24.82
N PRO A 3 -20.71 -14.42 26.02
CA PRO A 3 -20.49 -13.52 27.16
C PRO A 3 -19.28 -12.61 26.96
N ASN A 4 -19.50 -11.30 27.08
CA ASN A 4 -18.52 -10.21 27.00
C ASN A 4 -17.72 -10.06 28.32
N ASN A 5 -16.76 -10.95 28.59
CA ASN A 5 -15.86 -10.79 29.74
C ASN A 5 -14.38 -10.62 29.36
N GLY A 6 -14.08 -10.41 28.07
CA GLY A 6 -12.76 -10.01 27.59
C GLY A 6 -12.81 -8.64 26.92
N PRO A 7 -11.69 -7.90 26.83
CA PRO A 7 -11.61 -6.75 25.95
C PRO A 7 -11.99 -7.19 24.54
N GLY A 8 -12.97 -6.50 23.94
CA GLY A 8 -13.42 -6.80 22.58
C GLY A 8 -12.29 -6.65 21.55
N PRO A 9 -12.49 -7.14 20.31
CA PRO A 9 -11.48 -7.02 19.27
C PRO A 9 -11.11 -5.55 19.05
N ASP A 10 -9.81 -5.30 18.89
CA ASP A 10 -9.27 -3.97 18.61
C ASP A 10 -10.03 -3.29 17.47
N PRO A 11 -10.65 -2.11 17.70
CA PRO A 11 -11.53 -1.48 16.71
C PRO A 11 -10.78 -1.04 15.45
N GLN A 12 -9.47 -0.85 15.53
CA GLN A 12 -8.63 -0.46 14.38
C GLN A 12 -8.58 -1.52 13.25
N TYR A 13 -8.84 -2.80 13.56
CA TYR A 13 -8.81 -3.92 12.61
C TYR A 13 -10.19 -4.52 12.31
N ALA A 14 -11.25 -3.88 12.83
CA ALA A 14 -12.63 -4.36 12.78
C ALA A 14 -13.49 -3.68 11.70
N TYR A 15 -12.89 -2.97 10.74
CA TYR A 15 -13.64 -2.35 9.65
C TYR A 15 -14.13 -3.42 8.67
N PRO A 16 -15.34 -3.25 8.08
CA PRO A 16 -15.84 -4.17 7.07
C PRO A 16 -14.99 -4.10 5.80
N TYR A 17 -14.82 -5.24 5.12
CA TYR A 17 -14.16 -5.27 3.84
C TYR A 17 -14.95 -4.46 2.81
N ARG A 18 -14.26 -3.57 2.10
CA ARG A 18 -14.76 -2.86 0.93
C ARG A 18 -13.85 -3.16 -0.25
N GLU A 19 -14.43 -3.26 -1.43
CA GLU A 19 -13.65 -3.31 -2.66
C GLU A 19 -12.84 -2.03 -2.81
N ARG A 20 -11.61 -2.17 -3.29
CA ARG A 20 -10.69 -1.04 -3.49
C ARG A 20 -11.17 -0.20 -4.67
N ILE A 21 -11.36 1.11 -4.46
CA ILE A 21 -11.64 2.06 -5.55
C ILE A 21 -10.50 2.03 -6.58
N ILE A 22 -9.25 2.01 -6.11
CA ILE A 22 -8.07 1.94 -6.97
C ILE A 22 -7.36 0.60 -6.76
N PRO A 23 -7.46 -0.34 -7.73
CA PRO A 23 -6.75 -1.60 -7.62
C PRO A 23 -5.23 -1.40 -7.77
N SER A 24 -4.44 -2.32 -7.22
CA SER A 24 -2.97 -2.19 -7.16
C SER A 24 -2.32 -2.04 -8.54
N TRP A 25 -2.84 -2.74 -9.54
CA TRP A 25 -2.36 -2.64 -10.92
C TRP A 25 -2.66 -1.26 -11.52
N ALA A 26 -3.81 -0.66 -11.21
CA ALA A 26 -4.18 0.66 -11.72
C ALA A 26 -3.31 1.75 -11.11
N ALA A 27 -2.97 1.66 -9.81
CA ALA A 27 -2.04 2.57 -9.18
C ALA A 27 -0.62 2.47 -9.80
N GLY A 28 -0.16 1.25 -10.10
CA GLY A 28 1.10 1.03 -10.82
C GLY A 28 1.10 1.60 -12.23
N LEU A 29 0.01 1.38 -12.99
CA LEU A 29 -0.15 1.98 -14.32
C LEU A 29 -0.20 3.51 -14.25
N LEU A 30 -0.95 4.08 -13.31
CA LEU A 30 -1.04 5.52 -13.13
C LEU A 30 0.34 6.14 -12.83
N ALA A 31 1.16 5.47 -12.02
CA ALA A 31 2.51 5.89 -11.68
C ALA A 31 3.48 5.95 -12.87
N VAL A 32 3.26 5.15 -13.92
CA VAL A 32 4.15 5.11 -15.10
C VAL A 32 3.53 5.83 -16.29
N ALA A 33 2.26 5.54 -16.59
CA ALA A 33 1.55 6.03 -17.77
C ALA A 33 1.32 7.55 -17.69
N LEU A 34 0.97 8.10 -16.53
CA LEU A 34 0.73 9.54 -16.43
C LEU A 34 2.03 10.35 -16.63
N PRO A 35 3.15 10.06 -15.94
CA PRO A 35 4.41 10.74 -16.23
C PRO A 35 4.88 10.56 -17.67
N ALA A 36 4.80 9.34 -18.21
CA ALA A 36 5.18 9.07 -19.59
C ALA A 36 4.34 9.88 -20.59
N ALA A 37 3.02 9.92 -20.40
CA ALA A 37 2.12 10.70 -21.24
C ALA A 37 2.45 12.19 -21.19
N VAL A 38 2.70 12.76 -20.01
CA VAL A 38 3.06 14.17 -19.88
C VAL A 38 4.40 14.46 -20.57
N ILE A 39 5.42 13.63 -20.39
CA ILE A 39 6.73 13.78 -21.05
C ILE A 39 6.57 13.72 -22.59
N LEU A 40 5.82 12.74 -23.10
CA LEU A 40 5.58 12.57 -24.53
C LEU A 40 4.74 13.71 -25.13
N VAL A 41 3.75 14.23 -24.41
CA VAL A 41 2.98 15.40 -24.82
C VAL A 41 3.87 16.63 -24.89
N LEU A 42 4.74 16.86 -23.89
CA LEU A 42 5.70 17.98 -23.92
C LEU A 42 6.72 17.86 -25.06
N GLN A 43 7.10 16.63 -25.43
CA GLN A 43 7.90 16.35 -26.62
C GLN A 43 7.12 16.66 -27.91
N ALA A 44 5.87 16.21 -28.03
CA ALA A 44 5.02 16.43 -29.19
C ALA A 44 4.71 17.92 -29.42
N LEU A 45 4.47 18.67 -28.34
CA LEU A 45 4.28 20.12 -28.34
C LEU A 45 5.56 20.92 -28.59
N ARG A 46 6.70 20.25 -28.88
CA ARG A 46 8.02 20.86 -29.13
C ARG A 46 8.55 21.73 -27.98
N VAL A 47 8.01 21.57 -26.78
CA VAL A 47 8.55 22.18 -25.55
C VAL A 47 9.90 21.53 -25.24
N ILE A 48 9.96 20.20 -25.35
CA ILE A 48 11.21 19.43 -25.33
C ILE A 48 11.62 19.17 -26.78
N ARG A 49 12.77 19.71 -27.19
CA ARG A 49 13.26 19.56 -28.58
C ARG A 49 14.19 18.38 -28.78
N SER A 50 14.76 17.83 -27.71
CA SER A 50 15.72 16.74 -27.77
C SER A 50 15.04 15.41 -27.47
N PHE A 51 15.05 14.48 -28.41
CA PHE A 51 14.54 13.12 -28.21
C PHE A 51 15.23 12.41 -27.04
N TRP A 52 16.55 12.57 -26.95
CA TRP A 52 17.40 11.98 -25.91
C TRP A 52 16.99 12.40 -24.49
N ASP A 53 16.42 13.59 -24.35
CA ASP A 53 15.97 14.14 -23.07
C ASP A 53 14.63 13.54 -22.63
N ALA A 54 13.71 13.30 -23.57
CA ALA A 54 12.48 12.57 -23.29
C ALA A 54 12.74 11.09 -23.01
N ASP A 55 13.60 10.45 -23.80
CA ASP A 55 14.00 9.06 -23.61
C ASP A 55 14.68 8.82 -22.25
N ALA A 56 15.65 9.67 -21.88
CA ALA A 56 16.27 9.62 -20.56
C ALA A 56 15.25 9.86 -19.42
N ALA A 57 14.28 10.75 -19.62
CA ALA A 57 13.23 10.97 -18.63
C ALA A 57 12.30 9.76 -18.47
N LEU A 58 11.96 9.07 -19.56
CA LEU A 58 11.17 7.83 -19.51
C LEU A 58 11.90 6.71 -18.77
N PHE A 59 13.20 6.51 -19.05
CA PHE A 59 14.02 5.58 -18.27
C PHE A 59 14.14 6.00 -16.80
N GLY A 60 14.20 7.30 -16.53
CA GLY A 60 14.18 7.83 -15.16
C GLY A 60 12.89 7.49 -14.41
N VAL A 61 11.71 7.66 -15.03
CA VAL A 61 10.43 7.26 -14.42
C VAL A 61 10.41 5.76 -14.17
N ALA A 62 10.78 4.97 -15.17
CA ALA A 62 10.75 3.51 -15.08
C ALA A 62 11.66 3.01 -13.95
N THR A 63 12.89 3.51 -13.86
CA THR A 63 13.83 3.14 -12.81
C THR A 63 13.36 3.58 -11.43
N ALA A 64 12.79 4.78 -11.28
CA ALA A 64 12.24 5.26 -10.01
C ALA A 64 11.09 4.36 -9.50
N VAL A 65 10.12 4.01 -10.36
CA VAL A 65 9.00 3.15 -9.98
C VAL A 65 9.45 1.71 -9.70
N LEU A 66 10.38 1.17 -10.50
CA LEU A 66 10.92 -0.17 -10.30
C LEU A 66 11.71 -0.27 -8.99
N ALA A 67 12.57 0.71 -8.69
CA ALA A 67 13.34 0.75 -7.46
C ALA A 67 12.43 0.85 -6.23
N ALA A 68 11.43 1.74 -6.26
CA ALA A 68 10.44 1.85 -5.19
C ALA A 68 9.64 0.56 -5.01
N SER A 69 9.24 -0.09 -6.13
CA SER A 69 8.49 -1.35 -6.12
C SER A 69 9.32 -2.51 -5.55
N ALA A 70 10.59 -2.62 -5.94
CA ALA A 70 11.48 -3.65 -5.41
C ALA A 70 11.69 -3.46 -3.89
N PHE A 71 11.98 -2.23 -3.47
CA PHE A 71 12.23 -1.93 -2.07
C PHE A 71 10.99 -2.21 -1.19
N GLN A 72 9.80 -1.80 -1.63
CA GLN A 72 8.59 -2.08 -0.85
C GLN A 72 8.25 -3.56 -0.78
N VAL A 73 8.51 -4.35 -1.82
CA VAL A 73 8.23 -5.79 -1.82
C VAL A 73 9.10 -6.45 -0.76
N VAL A 74 10.39 -6.10 -0.72
CA VAL A 74 11.31 -6.59 0.33
C VAL A 74 10.79 -6.24 1.73
N LEU A 75 10.38 -4.99 1.96
CA LEU A 75 9.83 -4.59 3.26
C LEU A 75 8.50 -5.27 3.60
N LYS A 76 7.68 -5.55 2.60
CA LYS A 76 6.39 -6.23 2.78
C LYS A 76 6.57 -7.67 3.23
N TRP A 77 7.58 -8.36 2.72
CA TRP A 77 7.97 -9.69 3.17
C TRP A 77 8.70 -9.67 4.53
N ALA A 78 9.45 -8.61 4.83
CA ALA A 78 10.24 -8.51 6.05
C ALA A 78 9.42 -8.09 7.30
N VAL A 79 8.50 -7.13 7.14
CA VAL A 79 7.76 -6.54 8.26
C VAL A 79 6.32 -7.06 8.32
N GLY A 80 5.63 -7.10 7.17
CA GLY A 80 4.19 -7.39 7.12
C GLY A 80 3.35 -6.39 7.92
N GLY A 81 2.06 -6.65 8.07
CA GLY A 81 1.18 -5.84 8.92
C GLY A 81 -0.29 -6.14 8.70
N LEU A 82 -1.11 -5.96 9.73
CA LEU A 82 -2.55 -6.22 9.65
C LEU A 82 -3.27 -5.04 8.99
N ARG A 83 -4.15 -5.32 8.03
CA ARG A 83 -5.03 -4.32 7.41
C ARG A 83 -6.20 -3.95 8.33
N PRO A 84 -6.80 -2.76 8.17
CA PRO A 84 -7.96 -2.34 8.97
C PRO A 84 -9.19 -3.26 8.87
N HIS A 85 -9.28 -4.09 7.82
CA HIS A 85 -10.37 -5.04 7.59
C HIS A 85 -9.96 -6.51 7.86
N PHE A 86 -8.91 -6.73 8.64
CA PHE A 86 -8.37 -8.06 8.91
C PHE A 86 -9.40 -8.99 9.56
N TYR A 87 -10.18 -8.53 10.54
CA TYR A 87 -11.13 -9.41 11.24
C TYR A 87 -12.28 -9.90 10.36
N ASP A 88 -12.72 -9.09 9.39
CA ASP A 88 -13.77 -9.49 8.46
C ASP A 88 -13.31 -10.59 7.49
N ARG A 89 -12.03 -10.56 7.11
CA ARG A 89 -11.39 -11.59 6.26
C ARG A 89 -10.97 -12.83 7.03
N CYS A 90 -10.43 -12.67 8.25
CA CYS A 90 -9.93 -13.78 9.06
C CYS A 90 -11.06 -14.57 9.74
N ARG A 91 -12.08 -13.90 10.28
CA ARG A 91 -13.16 -14.51 11.09
C ARG A 91 -12.60 -15.52 12.10
N PRO A 92 -11.97 -15.04 13.18
CA PRO A 92 -11.32 -15.91 14.14
C PRO A 92 -12.34 -16.84 14.83
N ASP A 93 -12.05 -18.14 14.89
CA ASP A 93 -12.82 -19.10 15.67
C ASP A 93 -12.24 -19.24 17.07
N VAL A 94 -12.99 -18.76 18.07
CA VAL A 94 -12.61 -18.82 19.48
C VAL A 94 -12.53 -20.26 20.01
N SER A 95 -13.21 -21.22 19.36
CA SER A 95 -13.11 -22.63 19.74
C SER A 95 -11.72 -23.18 19.44
N LEU A 96 -11.14 -22.88 18.27
CA LEU A 96 -9.77 -23.23 17.89
C LEU A 96 -8.72 -22.59 18.81
N ALA A 97 -8.99 -21.39 19.32
CA ALA A 97 -8.16 -20.72 20.32
C ALA A 97 -8.14 -21.50 21.65
N SER A 98 -9.32 -21.91 22.11
CA SER A 98 -9.49 -22.58 23.41
C SER A 98 -9.10 -24.06 23.39
N SER A 99 -9.19 -24.74 22.24
CA SER A 99 -8.88 -26.17 22.11
C SER A 99 -7.38 -26.49 22.00
N GLY A 100 -6.50 -25.49 22.00
CA GLY A 100 -5.05 -25.69 21.82
C GLY A 100 -4.67 -26.38 20.50
N THR A 101 -5.64 -26.51 19.58
CA THR A 101 -5.54 -27.18 18.28
C THR A 101 -5.34 -26.18 17.15
N GLY A 102 -5.41 -24.87 17.44
CA GLY A 102 -4.75 -23.86 16.61
C GLY A 102 -3.28 -24.23 16.55
N THR A 103 -2.91 -24.96 15.51
CA THR A 103 -1.60 -25.60 15.33
C THR A 103 -0.51 -24.60 15.62
N GLY A 104 0.00 -24.66 16.84
CA GLY A 104 1.28 -24.10 17.16
C GLY A 104 2.27 -24.77 16.23
N THR A 105 2.80 -24.03 15.28
CA THR A 105 4.17 -24.27 14.82
C THR A 105 5.09 -23.94 16.00
N GLY A 106 5.02 -24.78 17.03
CA GLY A 106 5.80 -24.69 18.25
C GLY A 106 6.95 -25.68 18.16
N THR A 107 8.11 -25.21 17.68
CA THR A 107 9.37 -25.68 18.25
C THR A 107 9.56 -24.94 19.57
N GLY A 108 9.27 -25.59 20.70
CA GLY A 108 9.58 -25.07 22.04
C GLY A 108 8.49 -25.41 23.06
N GLY A 109 8.81 -26.33 23.98
CA GLY A 109 7.85 -26.93 24.91
C GLY A 109 7.61 -26.18 26.22
N GLY A 110 6.68 -26.73 27.00
CA GLY A 110 6.59 -26.56 28.45
C GLY A 110 5.34 -25.86 28.97
N GLY A 111 4.28 -26.65 29.23
CA GLY A 111 3.43 -26.49 30.42
C GLY A 111 2.24 -25.52 30.38
N GLY A 112 1.02 -26.10 30.25
CA GLY A 112 -0.17 -25.63 30.98
C GLY A 112 -1.09 -24.60 30.30
N GLY A 113 -2.13 -25.10 29.61
CA GLY A 113 -3.42 -24.42 29.45
C GLY A 113 -3.55 -23.38 28.32
N GLY A 114 -4.35 -23.70 27.29
CA GLY A 114 -5.08 -22.69 26.52
C GLY A 114 -4.32 -21.88 25.44
N GLY A 115 -3.64 -22.56 24.52
CA GLY A 115 -3.80 -22.31 23.08
C GLY A 115 -3.31 -21.02 22.42
N GLY A 116 -2.43 -20.21 23.01
CA GLY A 116 -1.74 -19.12 22.30
C GLY A 116 -0.22 -19.33 22.19
N THR A 117 0.40 -18.63 21.24
CA THR A 117 1.86 -18.55 21.02
C THR A 117 2.41 -17.21 21.55
N GLY A 118 3.73 -17.08 21.76
CA GLY A 118 4.37 -15.81 22.09
C GLY A 118 4.35 -15.40 23.59
N TYR A 119 4.57 -14.11 23.87
CA TYR A 119 4.66 -13.58 25.24
C TYR A 119 3.35 -13.85 26.00
N GLN A 120 3.44 -14.48 27.17
CA GLN A 120 2.28 -14.84 28.02
C GLN A 120 1.21 -15.70 27.32
N GLY A 121 1.51 -16.31 26.16
CA GLY A 121 0.54 -17.15 25.44
C GLY A 121 -0.70 -16.39 24.94
N ILE A 122 -0.61 -15.08 24.73
CA ILE A 122 -1.75 -14.25 24.27
C ILE A 122 -1.78 -14.01 22.75
N MET A 123 -0.76 -14.46 22.00
CA MET A 123 -0.65 -14.17 20.56
C MET A 123 -1.07 -15.36 19.71
N TYR A 124 -1.83 -15.11 18.65
CA TYR A 124 -2.34 -16.15 17.75
C TYR A 124 -1.85 -15.95 16.33
N THR A 125 -1.60 -17.04 15.61
CA THR A 125 -1.27 -17.01 14.18
C THR A 125 -2.55 -17.00 13.34
N THR A 126 -2.42 -16.75 12.04
CA THR A 126 -3.55 -16.83 11.08
C THR A 126 -4.20 -18.21 10.98
N ALA A 127 -3.67 -19.23 11.66
CA ALA A 127 -4.29 -20.55 11.77
C ALA A 127 -5.63 -20.52 12.54
N ILE A 128 -5.90 -19.47 13.33
CA ILE A 128 -7.18 -19.28 14.02
C ILE A 128 -8.32 -18.82 13.10
N CYS A 129 -7.98 -18.36 11.89
CA CYS A 129 -8.95 -17.89 10.91
C CYS A 129 -9.77 -19.07 10.36
N THR A 130 -11.10 -18.93 10.32
CA THR A 130 -11.94 -19.96 9.69
C THR A 130 -11.62 -20.06 8.19
N ARG A 131 -11.28 -21.26 7.71
CA ARG A 131 -11.10 -21.50 6.26
C ARG A 131 -12.45 -21.65 5.58
N GLY A 132 -12.96 -20.56 5.01
CA GLY A 132 -14.18 -20.55 4.19
C GLY A 132 -14.69 -19.13 3.97
N HIS A 133 -15.10 -18.82 2.73
CA HIS A 133 -15.72 -17.53 2.42
C HIS A 133 -17.09 -17.38 3.12
N TRP A 134 -17.62 -16.16 3.20
CA TRP A 134 -18.97 -15.84 3.71
C TRP A 134 -20.08 -16.69 3.04
N GLY A 135 -20.53 -17.75 3.70
CA GLY A 135 -21.75 -18.47 3.31
C GLY A 135 -21.60 -19.62 2.28
N LEU A 136 -20.41 -20.17 2.04
CA LEU A 136 -20.24 -21.43 1.28
C LEU A 136 -19.33 -22.40 2.02
N ALA A 137 -19.64 -23.70 1.89
CA ALA A 137 -18.88 -24.81 2.45
C ALA A 137 -17.43 -24.81 1.97
N ALA A 138 -16.54 -25.35 2.80
CA ALA A 138 -15.09 -25.48 2.57
C ALA A 138 -14.77 -26.23 1.27
N GLY A 139 -14.69 -25.50 0.15
CA GLY A 139 -14.45 -26.08 -1.18
C GLY A 139 -13.45 -25.32 -2.05
N ASP A 140 -13.11 -24.07 -1.73
CA ASP A 140 -12.03 -23.32 -2.40
C ASP A 140 -11.09 -22.69 -1.37
N SER A 141 -10.05 -23.44 -1.04
CA SER A 141 -8.99 -23.02 -0.14
C SER A 141 -7.97 -22.08 -0.80
N SER A 142 -7.99 -21.93 -2.13
CA SER A 142 -6.99 -21.16 -2.88
C SER A 142 -7.27 -19.65 -2.86
N SER A 143 -8.53 -19.26 -3.04
CA SER A 143 -8.99 -17.86 -2.94
C SER A 143 -8.97 -17.34 -1.49
N SER A 144 -9.24 -18.22 -0.53
CA SER A 144 -9.17 -17.89 0.90
C SER A 144 -7.74 -17.59 1.36
N ASP A 145 -6.73 -18.31 0.84
CA ASP A 145 -5.33 -18.12 1.25
C ASP A 145 -4.73 -16.81 0.69
N SER A 146 -5.06 -16.44 -0.55
CA SER A 146 -4.61 -15.16 -1.12
C SER A 146 -5.24 -13.95 -0.43
N ASP A 147 -6.52 -14.04 -0.08
CA ASP A 147 -7.23 -12.99 0.66
C ASP A 147 -6.67 -12.81 2.09
N LEU A 148 -6.34 -13.91 2.77
CA LEU A 148 -5.68 -13.86 4.08
C LEU A 148 -4.26 -13.29 3.99
N ARG A 149 -3.48 -13.70 2.97
CA ARG A 149 -2.14 -13.13 2.71
C ARG A 149 -2.23 -11.64 2.42
N ASP A 150 -3.22 -11.18 1.67
CA ASP A 150 -3.44 -9.74 1.40
C ASP A 150 -3.74 -9.00 2.71
N ALA A 151 -4.59 -9.57 3.57
CA ALA A 151 -5.02 -8.98 4.83
C ALA A 151 -3.88 -8.84 5.88
N VAL A 152 -2.86 -9.71 5.84
CA VAL A 152 -1.66 -9.62 6.71
C VAL A 152 -0.48 -8.87 6.08
N ALA A 153 -0.68 -8.31 4.88
CA ALA A 153 0.35 -7.60 4.15
C ALA A 153 -0.05 -6.12 3.98
N SER A 154 -0.15 -5.38 5.09
CA SER A 154 -0.52 -3.95 5.11
C SER A 154 0.68 -3.01 4.93
N PHE A 155 1.84 -3.32 5.50
CA PHE A 155 2.99 -2.43 5.54
C PHE A 155 4.13 -2.89 4.61
N PRO A 156 4.81 -1.96 3.92
CA PRO A 156 4.36 -0.61 3.56
C PRO A 156 3.31 -0.66 2.43
N SER A 157 2.64 0.47 2.16
CA SER A 157 1.62 0.52 1.11
C SER A 157 2.20 0.50 -0.31
N GLY A 158 1.78 -0.52 -1.07
CA GLY A 158 2.00 -0.76 -2.50
C GLY A 158 1.78 0.46 -3.39
N HIS A 159 0.54 0.95 -3.29
CA HIS A 159 -0.01 2.04 -4.07
C HIS A 159 0.66 3.37 -3.76
N ALA A 160 0.91 3.64 -2.47
CA ALA A 160 1.53 4.89 -2.06
C ALA A 160 2.96 4.98 -2.60
N ALA A 161 3.76 3.92 -2.47
CA ALA A 161 5.14 3.93 -2.94
C ALA A 161 5.25 4.12 -4.47
N SER A 162 4.44 3.39 -5.25
CA SER A 162 4.49 3.50 -6.72
C SER A 162 4.03 4.88 -7.20
N VAL A 163 2.90 5.37 -6.69
CA VAL A 163 2.33 6.64 -7.15
C VAL A 163 3.18 7.82 -6.70
N PHE A 164 3.73 7.82 -5.48
CA PHE A 164 4.67 8.86 -5.08
C PHE A 164 5.97 8.82 -5.88
N ALA A 165 6.51 7.64 -6.22
CA ALA A 165 7.70 7.55 -7.06
C ALA A 165 7.49 8.16 -8.45
N GLY A 166 6.40 7.80 -9.13
CA GLY A 166 6.07 8.32 -10.46
C GLY A 166 5.74 9.82 -10.46
N MET A 167 4.88 10.26 -9.54
CA MET A 167 4.41 11.64 -9.48
C MET A 167 5.47 12.61 -8.96
N LEU A 168 6.32 12.19 -8.01
CA LEU A 168 7.44 13.01 -7.56
C LEU A 168 8.47 13.16 -8.68
N PHE A 169 8.79 12.09 -9.40
CA PHE A 169 9.68 12.19 -10.56
C PHE A 169 9.13 13.21 -11.57
N LEU A 170 7.84 13.12 -11.90
CA LEU A 170 7.19 14.05 -12.82
C LEU A 170 7.27 15.51 -12.31
N ALA A 171 6.95 15.74 -11.04
CA ALA A 171 7.03 17.07 -10.43
C ALA A 171 8.45 17.65 -10.52
N LEU A 172 9.47 16.84 -10.21
CA LEU A 172 10.88 17.25 -10.30
C LEU A 172 11.32 17.52 -11.74
N TYR A 173 10.89 16.67 -12.69
CA TYR A 173 11.17 16.83 -14.11
C TYR A 173 10.59 18.15 -14.65
N LEU A 174 9.31 18.43 -14.35
CA LEU A 174 8.64 19.68 -14.73
C LEU A 174 9.36 20.89 -14.11
N ASN A 175 9.72 20.81 -12.82
CA ASN A 175 10.47 21.88 -12.17
C ASN A 175 11.83 22.12 -12.84
N ALA A 176 12.54 21.07 -13.25
CA ALA A 176 13.83 21.20 -13.93
C ALA A 176 13.70 21.87 -15.31
N LYS A 177 12.63 21.58 -16.06
CA LYS A 177 12.40 22.17 -17.39
C LYS A 177 11.92 23.60 -17.34
N PHE A 178 10.95 23.89 -16.48
CA PHE A 178 10.33 25.21 -16.40
C PHE A 178 11.01 26.15 -15.38
N LYS A 179 11.95 25.64 -14.57
CA LYS A 179 12.74 26.39 -13.57
C LYS A 179 11.85 27.18 -12.60
N VAL A 180 10.71 26.59 -12.24
CA VAL A 180 9.61 27.25 -11.51
C VAL A 180 10.08 27.80 -10.15
N PHE A 181 10.88 27.02 -9.43
CA PHE A 181 11.43 27.42 -8.12
C PHE A 181 12.87 27.95 -8.20
N GLY A 182 13.31 28.45 -9.36
CA GLY A 182 14.67 28.96 -9.56
C GLY A 182 14.85 30.44 -9.18
N PRO A 183 16.09 30.92 -8.94
CA PRO A 183 16.38 32.32 -8.61
C PRO A 183 15.99 33.36 -9.68
N ARG A 184 15.62 32.89 -10.88
CA ARG A 184 15.24 33.72 -12.04
C ARG A 184 13.77 33.51 -12.45
N ALA A 185 12.95 32.92 -11.59
CA ALA A 185 11.54 32.68 -11.87
C ALA A 185 10.78 34.02 -12.03
N VAL A 186 10.05 34.16 -13.14
CA VAL A 186 9.26 35.37 -13.42
C VAL A 186 7.96 35.32 -12.60
N PRO A 187 7.67 36.28 -11.69
CA PRO A 187 6.58 36.16 -10.72
C PRO A 187 5.20 35.93 -11.34
N ALA A 188 4.91 36.55 -12.49
CA ALA A 188 3.60 36.47 -13.13
C ALA A 188 3.28 35.10 -13.76
N ALA A 189 4.31 34.30 -14.09
CA ALA A 189 4.14 32.93 -14.61
C ALA A 189 4.39 31.85 -13.54
N ALA A 190 4.97 32.23 -12.39
CA ALA A 190 5.40 31.32 -11.34
C ALA A 190 4.23 30.59 -10.67
N TRP A 191 3.06 31.21 -10.55
CA TRP A 191 1.93 30.61 -9.84
C TRP A 191 1.27 29.49 -10.67
N GLY A 192 1.05 29.74 -11.97
CA GLY A 192 0.49 28.75 -12.89
C GLY A 192 1.43 27.58 -13.14
N LEU A 193 2.73 27.85 -13.31
CA LEU A 193 3.75 26.81 -13.43
C LEU A 193 4.00 26.08 -12.10
N GLY A 194 3.84 26.77 -10.97
CA GLY A 194 3.88 26.16 -9.63
C GLY A 194 2.76 25.16 -9.44
N LEU A 195 1.54 25.51 -9.85
CA LEU A 195 0.40 24.59 -9.82
C LEU A 195 0.67 23.35 -10.71
N LEU A 196 1.24 23.54 -11.89
CA LEU A 196 1.59 22.44 -12.80
C LEU A 196 2.59 21.45 -12.16
N VAL A 197 3.55 21.94 -11.38
CA VAL A 197 4.53 21.10 -10.66
C VAL A 197 3.91 20.39 -9.45
N LEU A 198 2.95 21.02 -8.77
CA LEU A 198 2.31 20.47 -7.57
C LEU A 198 1.16 19.52 -7.87
N LEU A 199 0.51 19.64 -9.03
CA LEU A 199 -0.64 18.82 -9.43
C LEU A 199 -0.36 17.30 -9.42
N PRO A 200 0.80 16.80 -9.89
CA PRO A 200 1.15 15.38 -9.74
C PRO A 200 1.20 14.92 -8.28
N LEU A 201 1.74 15.75 -7.38
CA LEU A 201 1.80 15.43 -5.94
C LEU A 201 0.41 15.45 -5.30
N LEU A 202 -0.45 16.39 -5.70
CA LEU A 202 -1.84 16.39 -5.28
C LEU A 202 -2.57 15.12 -5.73
N ALA A 203 -2.36 14.66 -6.98
CA ALA A 203 -2.92 13.42 -7.46
C ALA A 203 -2.46 12.20 -6.64
N ALA A 204 -1.17 12.16 -6.25
CA ALA A 204 -0.65 11.12 -5.36
C ALA A 204 -1.33 11.12 -3.97
N CYS A 205 -1.53 12.30 -3.40
CA CYS A 205 -2.25 12.45 -2.13
C CYS A 205 -3.71 12.00 -2.23
N LEU A 206 -4.40 12.30 -3.34
CA LEU A 206 -5.80 11.88 -3.56
C LEU A 206 -5.91 10.36 -3.68
N VAL A 207 -4.97 9.70 -4.36
CA VAL A 207 -4.91 8.24 -4.39
C VAL A 207 -4.71 7.69 -2.97
N CYS A 208 -3.82 8.26 -2.17
CA CYS A 208 -3.64 7.82 -0.78
C CYS A 208 -4.88 8.06 0.08
N ALA A 209 -5.57 9.19 -0.11
CA ALA A 209 -6.82 9.49 0.59
C ALA A 209 -7.89 8.43 0.28
N SER A 210 -8.04 7.99 -0.97
CA SER A 210 -8.97 6.91 -1.31
C SER A 210 -8.69 5.60 -0.56
N LEU A 211 -7.41 5.25 -0.32
CA LEU A 211 -7.04 4.03 0.40
C LEU A 211 -7.37 4.07 1.89
N VAL A 212 -7.39 5.25 2.49
CA VAL A 212 -7.86 5.46 3.87
C VAL A 212 -9.38 5.33 3.92
N VAL A 213 -10.08 5.96 2.97
CA VAL A 213 -11.55 5.90 2.88
C VAL A 213 -12.04 4.47 2.66
N ASP A 214 -11.33 3.68 1.85
CA ASP A 214 -11.65 2.28 1.60
C ASP A 214 -11.18 1.33 2.72
N HIS A 215 -10.62 1.85 3.82
CA HIS A 215 -10.07 1.06 4.93
C HIS A 215 -9.07 -0.02 4.47
N SER A 216 -8.33 0.27 3.40
CA SER A 216 -7.36 -0.66 2.81
C SER A 216 -6.00 -0.57 3.49
N HIS A 217 -5.65 0.60 4.04
CA HIS A 217 -4.38 0.87 4.72
C HIS A 217 -4.57 1.81 5.91
N HIS A 218 -3.68 1.69 6.89
CA HIS A 218 -3.53 2.72 7.92
C HIS A 218 -2.74 3.92 7.37
N GLY A 219 -2.94 5.10 7.94
CA GLY A 219 -2.17 6.29 7.57
C GLY A 219 -0.65 6.09 7.67
N ARG A 220 -0.18 5.35 8.69
CA ARG A 220 1.25 5.00 8.86
C ARG A 220 1.82 4.18 7.69
N ASP A 221 1.03 3.27 7.13
CA ASP A 221 1.45 2.42 6.02
C ASP A 221 1.61 3.23 4.74
N LEU A 222 0.75 4.25 4.57
CA LEU A 222 0.78 5.20 3.47
C LEU A 222 1.93 6.20 3.58
N VAL A 223 2.19 6.74 4.77
CA VAL A 223 3.33 7.65 5.01
C VAL A 223 4.65 6.94 4.76
N ALA A 224 4.81 5.70 5.24
CA ALA A 224 5.99 4.89 4.96
C ALA A 224 6.12 4.59 3.46
N GLY A 225 5.02 4.23 2.78
CA GLY A 225 5.00 4.02 1.34
C GLY A 225 5.41 5.29 0.57
N ALA A 226 4.84 6.45 0.91
CA ALA A 226 5.20 7.73 0.32
C ALA A 226 6.69 8.06 0.54
N ALA A 227 7.21 7.86 1.75
CA ALA A 227 8.63 8.08 2.05
C ALA A 227 9.55 7.20 1.20
N ILE A 228 9.17 5.94 0.95
CA ILE A 228 9.88 5.03 0.04
C ILE A 228 9.87 5.58 -1.38
N GLY A 229 8.68 5.97 -1.88
CA GLY A 229 8.53 6.52 -3.22
C GLY A 229 9.27 7.84 -3.43
N MET A 230 9.45 8.63 -2.37
CA MET A 230 10.16 9.91 -2.43
C MET A 230 11.69 9.78 -2.40
N ARG A 231 12.24 8.57 -2.27
CA ARG A 231 13.69 8.36 -2.20
C ARG A 231 14.31 8.59 -3.58
N LYS A 232 15.17 9.60 -3.69
CA LYS A 232 16.05 9.84 -4.84
C LYS A 232 17.28 8.96 -4.80
#